data_AF-A0A975AYJ7-F1
#
_entry.id   AF-A0A975AYJ7-F1
#
_cell.length_a   1.000
_cell.length_b   1.000
_cell.length_c   1.000
_cell.angle_alpha   90.00
_cell.angle_beta   90.00
_cell.angle_gamma   90.00
#
_symmetry.space_group_name_H-M   'P 1'
#
loop_
_entity.id
_entity.type
_entity.pdbx_description
1 polymer ?
#
loop_
_entity_poly.entity_id
_entity_poly.type
_entity_poly.pdbx_seq_one_letter_code
_entity_poly.pdbx_strand_id
1 'polypeptide(L)' 'MKLQLIVLLLITTAAMAFDMGSAMGAVDTNKAKESVDTDKAMKAVKEGNISVDAAKDSVDTQKATEAVDKKKLMKSLF' A
#
# COMPACT_ATOMS: atom_id res chain seq x y z
N MET A 1 17.12 -33.18 -25.88
CA MET A 1 16.29 -32.04 -26.31
C MET A 1 15.11 -31.72 -25.38
N LYS A 2 14.46 -32.69 -24.72
CA LYS A 2 13.26 -32.41 -23.89
C LYS A 2 13.53 -31.67 -22.55
N LEU A 3 14.72 -31.82 -21.97
CA LEU A 3 15.06 -31.19 -20.68
C LEU A 3 15.38 -29.69 -20.79
N GLN A 4 15.88 -29.23 -21.94
CA GLN A 4 16.20 -27.80 -22.17
C GLN A 4 14.94 -26.94 -22.35
N LEU A 5 13.83 -27.54 -22.81
CA LEU A 5 12.56 -26.85 -23.02
C LEU A 5 11.82 -26.56 -21.69
N ILE A 6 12.03 -27.40 -20.67
CA ILE A 6 11.41 -27.24 -19.34
C ILE A 6 12.11 -26.12 -18.54
N VAL A 7 13.43 -25.95 -18.70
CA VAL A 7 14.18 -24.85 -18.06
C VAL A 7 13.80 -23.49 -18.65
N LEU A 8 13.50 -23.43 -19.95
CA LEU A 8 13.08 -22.19 -20.61
C LEU A 8 11.66 -21.75 -20.17
N LEU A 9 10.80 -22.68 -19.76
CA LEU A 9 9.44 -22.43 -19.30
C LEU A 9 9.38 -21.81 -17.88
N LEU A 10 10.47 -21.89 -17.11
CA LEU A 10 10.54 -21.29 -15.77
C LEU A 10 11.00 -19.82 -15.80
N ILE A 11 11.51 -19.34 -16.94
CA ILE A 11 11.95 -17.94 -17.14
C ILE A 11 10.76 -17.04 -17.50
N THR A 12 9.61 -17.63 -17.85
CA THR A 12 8.38 -16.89 -18.17
C THR A 12 7.55 -16.52 -16.94
N THR A 13 8.09 -16.65 -15.72
CA THR A 13 7.45 -16.14 -14.50
C THR A 13 7.39 -14.61 -14.58
N ALA A 14 6.31 -14.15 -15.22
CA ALA A 14 5.64 -12.89 -15.07
C ALA A 14 6.57 -11.76 -14.61
N ALA A 15 7.10 -11.02 -15.58
CA ALA A 15 7.41 -9.62 -15.36
C ALA A 15 6.09 -8.92 -14.97
N MET A 16 5.74 -8.95 -13.69
CA MET A 16 4.59 -8.22 -13.16
C MET A 16 4.98 -6.74 -13.17
N ALA A 17 4.56 -6.02 -14.20
CA ALA A 17 4.66 -4.57 -14.23
C ALA A 17 3.68 -4.03 -13.18
N PHE A 18 4.19 -3.69 -12.00
CA PHE A 18 3.39 -3.06 -10.96
C PHE A 18 3.16 -1.60 -11.33
N ASP A 19 1.93 -1.26 -11.71
CA ASP A 19 1.54 0.12 -11.99
C ASP A 19 1.25 0.85 -10.68
N MET A 20 2.26 1.55 -10.18
CA MET A 20 2.17 2.38 -8.98
C MET A 20 1.13 3.49 -9.10
N GLY A 21 0.90 4.04 -10.30
CA GLY A 21 -0.10 5.08 -10.53
C GLY A 21 -1.52 4.53 -10.37
N SER A 22 -1.78 3.36 -10.95
CA SER A 22 -3.05 2.65 -10.76
C SER A 22 -3.26 2.21 -9.31
N ALA A 23 -2.19 1.78 -8.63
CA ALA A 23 -2.24 1.39 -7.22
C ALA A 23 -2.59 2.58 -6.30
N MET A 24 -1.98 3.75 -6.53
CA MET A 24 -2.36 4.99 -5.83
C MET A 24 -3.80 5.38 -6.14
N GLY A 25 -4.26 5.19 -7.38
CA GLY A 25 -5.64 5.43 -7.77
C GLY A 25 -6.65 4.50 -7.09
N ALA A 26 -6.22 3.41 -6.46
CA ALA A 26 -7.07 2.52 -5.67
C ALA A 26 -7.34 3.02 -4.25
N VAL A 27 -6.66 4.09 -3.82
CA VAL A 27 -6.85 4.70 -2.51
C VAL A 27 -7.81 5.89 -2.61
N ASP A 28 -8.92 5.83 -1.87
CA ASP A 28 -9.77 6.99 -1.64
C ASP A 28 -9.10 7.91 -0.62
N THR A 29 -8.56 9.03 -1.09
CA THR A 29 -7.80 9.97 -0.25
C THR A 29 -8.66 10.69 0.78
N ASN A 30 -9.97 10.81 0.56
CA ASN A 30 -10.86 11.42 1.55
C ASN A 30 -11.07 10.45 2.72
N LYS A 31 -11.41 9.19 2.42
CA LYS A 31 -11.53 8.15 3.46
C LYS A 31 -10.22 7.87 4.17
N ALA A 32 -9.10 7.89 3.44
CA ALA A 32 -7.78 7.70 4.03
C ALA A 32 -7.45 8.82 5.04
N LYS A 33 -7.84 10.07 4.78
CA LYS A 33 -7.66 11.17 5.74
C LYS A 33 -8.50 10.97 7.00
N GLU A 34 -9.70 10.45 6.88
CA GLU A 34 -10.58 10.15 8.04
C GLU A 34 -10.04 9.04 8.95
N SER A 35 -9.04 8.28 8.49
CA SER A 35 -8.33 7.29 9.30
C SER A 35 -7.27 7.91 10.23
N VAL A 36 -6.95 9.19 10.07
CA VAL A 36 -5.91 9.88 10.85
C VAL A 36 -6.56 10.77 11.91
N ASP A 37 -6.25 10.47 13.17
CA ASP A 37 -6.52 11.38 14.29
C ASP A 37 -5.45 12.48 14.29
N THR A 38 -5.82 13.65 13.75
CA THR A 38 -4.90 14.79 13.60
C THR A 38 -4.36 15.30 14.93
N ASP A 39 -5.14 15.19 16.01
CA ASP A 39 -4.72 15.65 17.33
C ASP A 39 -3.66 14.72 17.92
N LYS A 40 -3.82 13.41 17.77
CA LYS A 40 -2.78 12.44 18.13
C LYS A 40 -1.55 12.56 17.24
N ALA A 41 -1.74 12.73 15.93
CA ALA A 41 -0.64 12.90 14.99
C ALA A 41 0.20 14.14 15.32
N MET A 42 -0.44 15.26 15.68
CA MET A 42 0.28 16.47 16.12
C MET A 42 1.02 16.26 17.44
N LYS A 43 0.43 15.52 18.39
CA LYS A 43 1.08 15.16 19.66
C LYS A 43 2.28 14.22 19.50
N ALA A 44 2.35 13.47 18.40
CA ALA A 44 3.50 12.65 18.07
C ALA A 44 4.74 13.49 17.72
N VAL A 45 4.55 14.77 17.39
CA VAL A 45 5.64 15.75 17.22
C VAL A 45 5.93 16.41 18.57
N LYS A 46 7.11 16.17 19.12
CA LYS A 46 7.61 16.83 20.34
C LYS A 46 9.00 17.37 20.11
N GLU A 47 9.17 18.68 20.29
CA GLU A 47 10.48 19.36 20.29
C GLU A 47 11.33 19.06 19.03
N GLY A 48 10.68 18.96 17.86
CA GLY A 48 11.36 18.63 16.60
C GLY A 48 11.63 17.13 16.37
N ASN A 49 11.27 16.26 17.32
CA ASN A 49 11.31 14.81 17.17
C ASN A 49 9.92 14.26 16.86
N ILE A 50 9.86 13.21 16.04
CA ILE A 50 8.64 12.47 15.72
C ILE A 50 8.70 11.11 16.41
N SER A 51 7.74 10.84 17.29
CA SER A 51 7.54 9.49 17.82
C SER A 51 6.77 8.65 16.81
N VAL A 52 7.45 7.67 16.21
CA VAL A 52 6.86 6.77 15.22
C VAL A 52 5.71 5.95 15.81
N ASP A 53 5.86 5.50 17.06
CA ASP A 53 4.81 4.74 17.75
C ASP A 53 3.56 5.59 17.99
N ALA A 54 3.73 6.82 18.49
CA ALA A 54 2.61 7.73 18.67
C ALA A 54 1.96 8.15 17.34
N ALA A 55 2.74 8.29 16.27
CA ALA A 55 2.22 8.56 14.93
C ALA A 55 1.42 7.35 14.41
N LYS A 56 1.87 6.12 14.66
CA LYS A 56 1.14 4.91 14.30
C LYS A 56 -0.17 4.78 15.07
N ASP A 57 -0.17 5.12 16.37
CA ASP A 57 -1.37 5.14 17.22
C ASP A 57 -2.39 6.20 16.79
N SER A 58 -1.98 7.17 15.97
CA SER A 58 -2.90 8.14 15.37
C SER A 58 -3.67 7.59 14.16
N VAL A 59 -3.32 6.40 13.67
CA VAL A 59 -3.93 5.80 12.47
C VAL A 59 -4.90 4.68 12.85
N ASP A 60 -6.16 4.85 12.47
CA ASP A 60 -7.17 3.80 12.50
C ASP A 60 -6.97 2.87 11.29
N THR A 61 -6.35 1.72 11.55
CA THR A 61 -6.04 0.73 10.50
C THR A 61 -7.27 0.13 9.82
N GLN A 62 -8.43 0.09 10.50
CA GLN A 62 -9.66 -0.42 9.89
C GLN A 62 -10.16 0.58 8.85
N LYS A 63 -10.28 1.86 9.22
CA LYS A 63 -10.66 2.93 8.29
C LYS A 63 -9.67 3.09 7.14
N ALA A 64 -8.36 2.99 7.43
CA ALA A 64 -7.33 3.03 6.40
C ALA A 64 -7.47 1.87 5.39
N THR A 65 -7.87 0.69 5.86
CA THR A 65 -8.13 -0.46 4.99
C THR A 65 -9.40 -0.28 4.15
N GLU A 66 -10.45 0.32 4.72
CA GLU A 66 -11.69 0.63 4.01
C GLU A 66 -11.52 1.69 2.91
N ALA A 67 -10.48 2.52 3.02
CA ALA A 67 -10.11 3.48 1.98
C ALA A 67 -9.47 2.83 0.74
N VAL A 68 -9.14 1.53 0.78
CA VAL A 68 -8.48 0.82 -0.32
C VAL A 68 -9.49 -0.02 -1.11
N ASP A 69 -9.69 0.32 -2.38
CA ASP A 69 -10.40 -0.55 -3.32
C ASP A 69 -9.48 -1.72 -3.73
N LYS A 70 -9.63 -2.85 -3.04
CA LYS A 70 -8.86 -4.06 -3.30
C LYS A 70 -9.02 -4.57 -4.74
N LYS A 71 -10.19 -4.39 -5.37
CA LYS A 71 -10.43 -4.83 -6.75
C LYS A 71 -9.64 -3.96 -7.72
N LYS A 72 -9.58 -2.65 -7.51
CA LYS A 72 -8.78 -1.72 -8.31
C LYS A 72 -7.27 -1.91 -8.07
N LEU A 73 -6.86 -2.14 -6.83
CA LEU A 73 -5.47 -2.46 -6.48
C LEU A 73 -4.98 -3.75 -7.15
N MET A 74 -5.80 -4.80 -7.16
CA MET A 74 -5.44 -6.07 -7.83
C MET A 74 -5.26 -5.91 -9.34
N LYS A 75 -5.97 -4.95 -9.98
CA LYS A 75 -5.76 -4.62 -11.40
C LYS A 75 -4.45 -3.87 -11.64
N SER A 76 -3.81 -3.34 -10.60
CA SER A 76 -2.52 -2.63 -10.74
C SER A 76 -1.33 -3.58 -10.86
N LEU A 77 -1.58 -4.89 -10.72
CA LEU A 77 -0.59 -5.95 -10.87
C LEU A 77 -0.47 -6.45 -12.32
N PHE A 78 -1.34 -6.02 -13.25
CA PHE A 78 -1.46 -6.55 -14.62
C PHE A 78 -1.93 -5.52 -15.65
#